data_AF-A0A5C5SHS5-F1
#
_entry.id   AF-A0A5C5SHS5-F1
#
_cell.length_a   1.000
_cell.length_b   1.000
_cell.length_c   1.000
_cell.angle_alpha   90.00
_cell.angle_beta   90.00
_cell.angle_gamma   90.00
#
_symmetry.space_group_name_H-M   'P 1'
#
loop_
_entity.id
_entity.type
_entity.pdbx_description
1 polymer ?
#
loop_
_entity_poly.entity_id
_entity_poly.type
_entity_poly.pdbx_seq_one_letter_code
_entity_poly.pdbx_strand_id
1 'polypeptide(L)'
;MDQFSYLLIGHLIGDFLLQTGWMAKYKATKWGPLLAHVTVYTVIVALAGLLSGGLSAAGLGVIFIGHVILDRKKFVVFWVRNIQMAKGPEQAWLAIMADQIFHIILLAIAIEIS
;
A
#
# COMPACT_ATOMS: atom_id res chain seq x y z
N MET A 1 2.01 -12.04 -18.50
CA MET A 1 2.41 -10.93 -17.61
C MET A 1 3.19 -11.54 -16.47
N ASP A 2 4.23 -10.87 -16.00
CA ASP A 2 5.00 -11.30 -14.84
C ASP A 2 4.22 -11.09 -13.52
N GLN A 3 4.70 -11.69 -12.43
CA GLN A 3 4.05 -11.63 -11.12
C GLN A 3 3.92 -10.20 -10.60
N PHE A 4 4.96 -9.37 -10.77
CA PHE A 4 4.93 -7.97 -10.36
C PHE A 4 3.82 -7.20 -11.07
N SER A 5 3.63 -7.41 -12.37
CA SER A 5 2.53 -6.81 -13.12
C SER A 5 1.14 -7.15 -12.56
N TYR A 6 0.89 -8.41 -12.17
CA TYR A 6 -0.38 -8.79 -11.55
C TYR A 6 -0.58 -8.17 -10.16
N LEU A 7 0.46 -8.18 -9.32
CA LEU A 7 0.38 -7.57 -7.99
C LEU A 7 0.19 -6.05 -8.08
N LEU A 8 0.83 -5.39 -9.04
CA LEU A 8 0.65 -3.95 -9.27
C LEU A 8 -0.79 -3.62 -9.64
N ILE A 9 -1.42 -4.42 -10.51
CA ILE A 9 -2.85 -4.28 -10.82
C ILE A 9 -3.69 -4.49 -9.56
N GLY A 10 -3.42 -5.56 -8.79
CA GLY A 10 -4.10 -5.82 -7.53
C GLY A 10 -3.99 -4.65 -6.54
N HIS A 11 -2.81 -4.03 -6.45
CA HIS A 11 -2.57 -2.86 -5.61
C HIS A 11 -3.41 -1.67 -6.06
N LEU A 12 -3.44 -1.36 -7.36
CA LEU A 12 -4.25 -0.25 -7.88
C LEU A 12 -5.75 -0.48 -7.64
N ILE A 13 -6.23 -1.71 -7.79
CA ILE A 13 -7.61 -2.06 -7.49
C ILE A 13 -7.91 -1.89 -5.99
N GLY A 14 -7.04 -2.38 -5.12
CA GLY A 14 -7.19 -2.29 -3.66
C GLY A 14 -7.18 -0.86 -3.13
N ASP A 15 -6.19 -0.06 -3.55
CA ASP A 15 -5.95 1.29 -3.01
C ASP A 15 -6.84 2.37 -3.60
N PHE A 16 -7.28 2.22 -4.86
CA PHE A 16 -8.05 3.26 -5.55
C PHE A 16 -9.48 2.86 -5.85
N LEU A 17 -9.71 1.67 -6.42
CA LEU A 17 -11.06 1.29 -6.85
C LEU A 17 -11.92 0.82 -5.69
N LEU A 18 -11.35 0.07 -4.75
CA LEU A 18 -12.09 -0.53 -3.63
C LEU A 18 -11.94 0.22 -2.31
N GLN A 19 -11.01 1.17 -2.24
CA GLN A 19 -10.90 2.06 -1.09
C GLN A 19 -12.07 3.05 -1.04
N THR A 20 -12.93 2.89 -0.04
CA THR A 20 -14.06 3.81 0.17
C THR A 20 -13.62 5.14 0.76
N GLY A 21 -14.46 6.18 0.63
CA GLY A 21 -14.21 7.48 1.26
C GLY A 21 -14.07 7.40 2.80
N TRP A 22 -14.76 6.47 3.45
CA TRP A 22 -14.60 6.21 4.90
C TRP A 22 -13.21 5.68 5.24
N MET A 23 -12.69 4.72 4.45
CA MET A 23 -11.33 4.22 4.59
C MET A 23 -10.31 5.35 4.38
N ALA A 24 -10.38 6.03 3.24
CA ALA A 24 -9.44 7.09 2.87
C ALA A 24 -9.38 8.23 3.89
N LYS A 25 -10.54 8.66 4.42
CA LYS A 25 -10.64 9.76 5.38
C LYS A 25 -10.10 9.40 6.77
N TYR A 26 -10.26 8.16 7.21
CA TYR A 26 -10.04 7.79 8.62
C TYR A 26 -8.93 6.76 8.87
N LYS A 27 -8.36 6.10 7.84
CA LYS A 27 -7.31 5.07 8.02
C LYS A 27 -6.07 5.57 8.76
N ALA A 28 -5.72 6.85 8.57
CA ALA A 28 -4.59 7.45 9.26
C ALA A 28 -4.80 7.54 10.79
N THR A 29 -6.03 7.73 11.27
CA THR A 29 -6.32 8.09 12.67
C THR A 29 -7.13 7.06 13.44
N LYS A 30 -7.87 6.17 12.77
CA LYS A 30 -8.74 5.17 13.41
C LYS A 30 -8.33 3.76 12.99
N TRP A 31 -8.51 2.78 13.88
CA TRP A 31 -8.16 1.38 13.62
C TRP A 31 -9.17 0.66 12.72
N GLY A 32 -10.48 0.83 12.96
CA GLY A 32 -11.51 0.16 12.14
C GLY A 32 -11.38 0.40 10.63
N PRO A 33 -11.30 1.67 10.16
CA PRO A 33 -11.11 1.97 8.74
C PRO A 33 -9.78 1.47 8.18
N LEU A 34 -8.71 1.51 8.99
CA LEU A 34 -7.41 0.99 8.59
C LEU A 34 -7.45 -0.52 8.38
N LEU A 35 -7.90 -1.27 9.39
CA LEU A 35 -7.94 -2.73 9.32
C LEU A 35 -8.89 -3.21 8.21
N ALA A 36 -10.04 -2.55 8.03
CA ALA A 36 -10.93 -2.84 6.92
C ALA A 36 -10.25 -2.63 5.56
N HIS A 37 -9.56 -1.50 5.38
CA HIS A 37 -8.85 -1.19 4.15
C HIS A 37 -7.70 -2.19 3.89
N VAL A 38 -6.80 -2.40 4.85
CA VAL A 38 -5.66 -3.30 4.67
C VAL A 38 -6.11 -4.75 4.45
N THR A 39 -7.22 -5.18 5.06
CA THR A 39 -7.79 -6.50 4.81
C THR A 39 -8.30 -6.62 3.38
N VAL A 40 -9.12 -5.67 2.91
CA VAL A 40 -9.62 -5.64 1.52
C VAL A 40 -8.46 -5.61 0.54
N TYR A 41 -7.50 -4.71 0.76
CA TYR A 41 -6.30 -4.59 -0.06
C TYR A 41 -5.55 -5.92 -0.15
N THR A 42 -5.21 -6.53 0.99
CA THR A 42 -4.38 -7.74 1.05
C THR A 42 -5.09 -8.92 0.37
N VAL A 43 -6.41 -9.04 0.55
CA VAL A 43 -7.21 -10.06 -0.15
C VAL A 43 -7.13 -9.87 -1.67
N ILE A 44 -7.29 -8.64 -2.17
CA ILE A 44 -7.26 -8.37 -3.61
C ILE A 44 -5.88 -8.60 -4.21
N VAL A 45 -4.81 -8.20 -3.51
CA VAL A 45 -3.44 -8.48 -3.95
C VAL A 45 -3.13 -9.98 -3.91
N ALA A 46 -3.58 -10.70 -2.88
CA ALA A 46 -3.45 -12.15 -2.81
C ALA A 46 -4.16 -12.84 -3.99
N LEU A 47 -5.40 -12.44 -4.29
CA LEU A 47 -6.17 -12.97 -5.42
C LEU A 47 -5.49 -12.67 -6.77
N ALA A 48 -4.94 -11.47 -6.95
CA ALA A 48 -4.16 -11.13 -8.14
C ALA A 48 -2.88 -12.00 -8.23
N GLY A 49 -2.21 -12.21 -7.10
CA GLY A 49 -1.03 -13.07 -6.99
C GLY A 49 -1.29 -14.52 -7.39
N LEU A 50 -2.48 -15.07 -7.09
CA LEU A 50 -2.84 -16.43 -7.51
C LEU A 50 -2.77 -16.65 -9.03
N LEU A 51 -2.96 -15.59 -9.84
CA LEU A 51 -2.82 -15.65 -11.30
C LEU A 51 -1.37 -15.82 -11.77
N SER A 52 -0.41 -15.73 -10.85
CA SER A 52 1.03 -15.77 -11.11
C SER A 52 1.81 -16.63 -10.09
N GLY A 53 1.16 -17.64 -9.52
CA GLY A 53 1.79 -18.61 -8.61
C GLY A 53 1.54 -18.36 -7.12
N GLY A 54 0.89 -17.25 -6.76
CA GLY A 54 0.58 -16.88 -5.39
C GLY A 54 1.70 -16.13 -4.68
N LEU A 55 1.50 -15.81 -3.41
CA LEU A 55 2.51 -15.27 -2.52
C LEU A 55 2.64 -16.18 -1.30
N SER A 56 3.84 -16.26 -0.73
CA SER A 56 4.05 -16.98 0.53
C SER A 56 3.31 -16.27 1.68
N ALA A 57 3.10 -16.98 2.78
CA ALA A 57 2.55 -16.37 4.00
C ALA A 57 3.43 -15.23 4.51
N ALA A 58 4.75 -15.31 4.33
CA ALA A 58 5.68 -14.24 4.66
C ALA A 58 5.49 -13.02 3.75
N GLY A 59 5.35 -13.22 2.43
CA GLY A 59 5.06 -12.17 1.46
C GLY A 59 3.75 -11.43 1.77
N LEU A 60 2.68 -12.17 2.06
CA LEU A 60 1.40 -11.58 2.49
C LEU A 60 1.51 -10.83 3.83
N GLY A 61 2.32 -11.35 4.76
CA GLY A 61 2.62 -10.69 6.03
C GLY A 61 3.32 -9.34 5.84
N VAL A 62 4.31 -9.26 4.95
CA VAL A 62 5.00 -8.02 4.60
C VAL A 62 4.05 -7.00 4.00
N ILE A 63 3.18 -7.43 3.08
CA ILE A 63 2.19 -6.56 2.46
C ILE A 63 1.22 -6.00 3.50
N PHE A 64 0.63 -6.87 4.33
CA PHE A 64 -0.36 -6.47 5.34
C PHE A 64 0.25 -5.54 6.39
N ILE A 65 1.36 -5.94 7.00
CA ILE A 65 2.00 -5.16 8.08
C ILE A 65 2.56 -3.84 7.52
N GLY A 66 3.19 -3.90 6.35
CA GLY A 66 3.72 -2.71 5.69
C GLY A 66 2.62 -1.69 5.38
N HIS A 67 1.47 -2.13 4.89
CA HIS A 67 0.30 -1.25 4.68
C HIS A 67 -0.17 -0.60 5.97
N VAL A 68 -0.33 -1.39 7.06
CA VAL A 68 -0.73 -0.85 8.37
C VAL A 68 0.20 0.28 8.81
N ILE A 69 1.50 0.16 8.56
CA ILE A 69 2.50 1.17 8.95
C ILE A 69 2.43 2.40 8.02
N LEU A 70 2.42 2.20 6.71
CA LEU A 70 2.47 3.29 5.73
C LEU A 70 1.21 4.16 5.79
N ASP A 71 0.04 3.54 5.91
CA ASP A 71 -1.25 4.24 5.94
C ASP A 71 -1.50 5.14 7.14
N ARG A 72 -0.67 5.00 8.19
CA ARG A 72 -0.65 5.96 9.30
C ARG A 72 -0.06 7.31 8.90
N LYS A 73 0.49 7.43 7.69
CA LYS A 73 1.11 8.62 7.08
C LYS A 73 2.31 9.20 7.82
N LYS A 74 2.62 8.76 9.04
CA LYS A 74 3.75 9.28 9.85
C LYS A 74 5.07 9.15 9.09
N PHE A 75 5.35 7.97 8.54
CA PHE A 75 6.56 7.71 7.77
C PHE A 75 6.60 8.52 6.47
N VAL A 76 5.51 8.49 5.69
CA VAL A 76 5.42 9.22 4.41
C VAL A 76 5.57 10.73 4.62
N VAL A 77 4.88 11.31 5.60
CA VAL A 77 4.99 12.73 5.93
C VAL A 77 6.39 13.08 6.39
N PHE A 78 7.03 12.22 7.18
CA PHE A 78 8.44 12.38 7.53
C PHE A 78 9.32 12.39 6.27
N TRP A 79 9.14 11.44 5.36
CA TRP A 79 9.92 11.32 4.14
C TRP A 79 9.79 12.55 3.24
N VAL A 80 8.54 12.96 2.96
CA VAL A 80 8.25 14.11 2.09
C VAL A 80 8.84 15.41 2.65
N ARG A 81 8.76 15.60 3.98
CA ARG A 81 9.24 16.83 4.63
C ARG A 81 10.75 16.88 4.84
N ASN A 82 11.36 15.75 5.20
CA ASN A 82 12.76 15.73 5.65
C ASN A 82 13.72 15.21 4.57
N ILE A 83 13.27 14.29 3.71
CA ILE A 83 14.10 13.71 2.65
C ILE A 83 13.86 14.43 1.33
N GLN A 84 12.60 14.57 0.91
CA GLN A 84 12.26 15.28 -0.34
C GLN A 84 12.26 16.80 -0.16
N MET A 85 12.25 17.29 1.09
CA MET A 85 12.29 18.72 1.44
C MET A 85 11.19 19.56 0.77
N ALA A 86 10.06 18.94 0.44
CA ALA A 86 8.93 19.61 -0.19
C ALA A 86 8.32 20.66 0.75
N LYS A 87 7.99 21.85 0.26
CA LYS A 87 7.49 22.99 1.04
C LYS A 87 6.33 23.69 0.33
N GLY A 88 5.12 23.46 0.83
CA GLY A 88 3.92 24.15 0.33
C GLY A 88 2.94 23.18 -0.32
N PRO A 89 2.19 23.61 -1.35
CA PRO A 89 1.07 22.85 -1.91
C PRO A 89 1.49 21.51 -2.52
N GLU A 90 2.75 21.38 -2.96
CA GLU A 90 3.28 20.16 -3.56
C GLU A 90 3.41 18.99 -2.57
N GLN A 91 3.47 19.28 -1.26
CA GLN A 91 3.52 18.23 -0.23
C GLN A 91 2.35 17.25 -0.34
N ALA A 92 1.17 17.72 -0.78
CA ALA A 92 -0.03 16.90 -0.83
C ALA A 92 0.07 15.80 -1.89
N TRP A 93 0.43 16.13 -3.12
CA TRP A 93 0.54 15.13 -4.19
C TRP A 93 1.81 14.30 -4.06
N LEU A 94 2.91 14.89 -3.58
CA LEU A 94 4.15 14.14 -3.30
C LEU A 94 3.94 13.12 -2.19
N ALA A 95 3.13 13.42 -1.17
CA ALA A 95 2.77 12.44 -0.16
C ALA A 95 1.98 11.26 -0.74
N ILE A 96 1.06 11.50 -1.68
CA ILE A 96 0.37 10.42 -2.37
C ILE A 96 1.37 9.59 -3.19
N MET A 97 2.24 10.23 -3.97
CA MET A 97 3.21 9.49 -4.80
C MET A 97 4.22 8.70 -3.97
N ALA A 98 4.77 9.31 -2.92
CA ALA A 98 5.72 8.65 -2.02
C ALA A 98 5.07 7.45 -1.32
N ASP A 99 3.85 7.63 -0.81
CA ASP A 99 3.04 6.56 -0.22
C ASP A 99 2.93 5.36 -1.17
N GLN A 100 2.46 5.60 -2.40
CA GLN A 100 2.24 4.54 -3.39
C GLN A 100 3.54 3.87 -3.84
N ILE A 101 4.65 4.61 -3.98
CA ILE A 101 5.96 4.03 -4.30
C ILE A 101 6.41 3.08 -3.19
N PHE A 102 6.24 3.45 -1.90
CA PHE A 102 6.57 2.53 -0.81
C PHE A 102 5.70 1.28 -0.81
N HIS A 103 4.42 1.39 -1.17
CA HIS A 103 3.53 0.24 -1.33
C HIS A 103 4.01 -0.69 -2.45
N ILE A 104 4.45 -0.13 -3.59
CA ILE A 104 5.02 -0.90 -4.71
C ILE A 104 6.33 -1.58 -4.31
N ILE A 105 7.19 -0.93 -3.51
CA ILE A 105 8.41 -1.54 -2.96
C ILE A 105 8.05 -2.76 -2.10
N LEU A 106 6.99 -2.71 -1.29
CA LEU A 106 6.54 -3.86 -0.52
C LEU A 106 6.10 -5.02 -1.41
N LEU A 107 5.50 -4.77 -2.58
CA LEU A 107 5.18 -5.82 -3.55
C LEU A 107 6.44 -6.51 -4.06
N ALA A 108 7.47 -5.74 -4.44
CA ALA A 108 8.73 -6.29 -4.91
C ALA A 108 9.39 -7.15 -3.80
N ILE A 109 9.45 -6.64 -2.57
CA ILE A 109 9.98 -7.40 -1.43
C ILE A 109 9.17 -8.68 -1.20
N ALA A 110 7.83 -8.61 -1.27
CA ALA A 110 6.97 -9.76 -1.07
C ALA A 110 7.19 -10.86 -2.12
N ILE A 111 7.48 -10.49 -3.37
CA ILE A 111 7.85 -11.44 -4.44
C ILE A 111 9.18 -12.12 -4.11
N GLU A 112 10.21 -11.36 -3.73
CA GLU A 112 11.55 -11.91 -3.46
C GLU A 112 11.59 -12.89 -2.27
N ILE A 113 10.65 -12.77 -1.33
CA ILE A 113 10.54 -13.65 -0.16
C ILE A 113 9.42 -14.70 -0.31
N SER A 114 8.81 -14.82 -1.49
CA SER A 114 7.80 -15.83 -1.82
C SER A 114 8.39 -16.96 -2.65
#